data_AF-A0A2W4LKD4-F1
#
_entry.id   AF-A0A2W4LKD4-F1
#
_cell.length_a   1.000
_cell.length_b   1.000
_cell.length_c   1.000
_cell.angle_alpha   90.00
_cell.angle_beta   90.00
_cell.angle_gamma   90.00
#
_symmetry.space_group_name_H-M   'P 1'
#
loop_
_entity.id
_entity.type
_entity.pdbx_description
1 polymer ?
#
loop_
_entity_poly.entity_id
_entity_poly.type
_entity_poly.pdbx_seq_one_letter_code
_entity_poly.pdbx_strand_id
1 'polypeptide(L)'
;MTDHRLDPTLLALEQNAVVAASAGTGKTHLITNVYLGFALGLGPDGHPVPAERIAATTFSRAAAREIRERLELRLAVLAGEAPAESGVGLDAALSELAARRGLSERELRTRAKRALAELPRTAIDTLHGLAARLLRTHALALDLPPGFTILEEQAAFEDVEATLDDVLTRAIEAGGERERAALALIDAAHGLENARAGVRSLLALLDEEGLDADTLSPPEHTRDARTIAETLRGTALAIRDHGAEHPGYAGALDVLGALATEPPNAERLEAGLLGIYKPRQKPDKLPCAAAPE
;
A
#
# COMPACT_ATOMS: atom_id res chain seq x y z
N MET A 1 22.70 -27.22 25.56
CA MET A 1 23.68 -26.37 24.83
C MET A 1 23.71 -26.84 23.39
N THR A 2 22.86 -26.27 22.54
CA THR A 2 22.92 -26.50 21.09
C THR A 2 24.08 -25.66 20.54
N ASP A 3 25.10 -26.36 20.04
CA ASP A 3 26.28 -25.79 19.41
C ASP A 3 25.86 -25.06 18.12
N HIS A 4 25.81 -23.73 18.14
CA HIS A 4 25.50 -22.88 16.98
C HIS A 4 26.72 -22.73 16.04
N ARG A 5 27.43 -23.84 15.76
CA ARG A 5 28.36 -23.88 14.63
C ARG A 5 27.59 -23.41 13.40
N LEU A 6 28.11 -22.40 12.71
CA LEU A 6 27.58 -21.97 11.42
C LEU A 6 27.54 -23.20 10.52
N ASP A 7 26.35 -23.73 10.29
CA ASP A 7 26.14 -24.71 9.25
C ASP A 7 26.58 -24.04 7.93
N PRO A 8 27.49 -24.65 7.16
CA PRO A 8 27.86 -24.18 5.83
C PRO A 8 26.65 -23.85 4.95
N THR A 9 25.48 -24.45 5.21
CA THR A 9 24.22 -24.12 4.53
C THR A 9 23.72 -22.68 4.77
N LEU A 10 24.03 -22.05 5.91
CA LEU A 10 23.65 -20.66 6.20
C LEU A 10 24.35 -19.65 5.29
N LEU A 11 25.55 -19.97 4.82
CA LEU A 11 26.28 -19.17 3.83
C LEU A 11 25.93 -19.54 2.40
N ALA A 12 25.23 -20.66 2.20
CA ALA A 12 24.78 -21.02 0.87
C ALA A 12 23.71 -20.03 0.39
N LEU A 13 22.75 -19.66 1.24
CA LEU A 13 21.57 -18.82 0.91
C LEU A 13 21.01 -19.07 -0.51
N GLU A 14 21.13 -20.30 -1.03
CA GLU A 14 20.54 -20.70 -2.31
C GLU A 14 19.01 -20.72 -2.22
N GLN A 15 18.48 -20.65 -0.99
CA GLN A 15 17.07 -20.60 -0.64
C GLN A 15 16.86 -19.60 0.49
N ASN A 16 15.62 -19.13 0.63
CA ASN A 16 15.20 -18.30 1.76
C ASN A 16 15.37 -19.07 3.07
N ALA A 17 16.13 -18.51 4.02
CA ALA A 17 16.38 -19.11 5.32
C ALA A 17 15.71 -18.30 6.42
N VAL A 18 15.05 -19.00 7.36
CA VAL A 18 14.48 -18.41 8.57
C VAL A 18 15.25 -18.95 9.77
N VAL A 19 15.85 -18.04 10.54
CA VAL A 19 16.57 -18.41 11.76
C VAL A 19 15.75 -18.03 12.98
N ALA A 20 15.19 -19.03 13.65
CA ALA A 20 14.52 -18.85 14.93
C ALA A 20 15.57 -18.69 16.05
N ALA A 21 15.59 -17.54 16.72
CA ALA A 21 16.61 -17.22 17.72
C ALA A 21 16.04 -16.38 18.88
N SER A 22 16.12 -16.93 20.09
CA SER A 22 15.67 -16.27 21.34
C SER A 22 16.61 -15.13 21.77
N ALA A 23 16.23 -14.36 22.79
CA ALA A 23 17.12 -13.36 23.38
C ALA A 23 18.43 -14.01 23.85
N GLY A 24 19.57 -13.36 23.61
CA GLY A 24 20.89 -13.84 24.03
C GLY A 24 21.49 -14.99 23.21
N THR A 25 20.84 -15.51 22.16
CA THR A 25 21.34 -16.67 21.39
C THR A 25 22.31 -16.31 20.24
N GLY A 26 22.88 -15.10 20.25
CA GLY A 26 23.91 -14.72 19.27
C GLY A 26 23.40 -14.28 17.88
N LYS A 27 22.17 -13.76 17.77
CA LYS A 27 21.60 -13.24 16.50
C LYS A 27 22.54 -12.27 15.76
N THR A 28 23.05 -11.27 16.47
CA THR A 28 23.98 -10.29 15.89
C THR A 28 25.28 -10.95 15.43
N HIS A 29 25.78 -11.92 16.20
CA HIS A 29 26.97 -12.69 15.84
C HIS A 29 26.75 -13.47 14.53
N LEU A 30 25.60 -14.15 14.41
CA LEU A 30 25.20 -14.87 13.21
C LEU A 30 25.12 -13.94 11.99
N ILE A 31 24.40 -12.83 12.07
CA ILE A 31 24.25 -11.88 10.95
C ILE A 31 25.61 -11.35 10.51
N THR A 32 26.48 -11.01 11.47
CA THR A 32 27.84 -10.54 11.19
C THR A 32 28.67 -11.60 10.47
N ASN A 33 28.54 -12.86 10.89
CA ASN A 33 29.24 -13.97 10.24
C ASN A 33 28.75 -14.23 8.81
N VAL A 34 27.43 -14.20 8.61
CA VAL A 34 26.83 -14.36 7.28
C VAL A 34 27.35 -13.26 6.36
N TYR A 35 27.32 -12.00 6.82
CA TYR A 35 27.88 -10.88 6.06
C TYR A 35 29.36 -11.09 5.71
N LEU A 36 30.21 -11.44 6.70
CA LEU A 36 31.64 -11.67 6.46
C LEU A 36 31.87 -12.82 5.48
N GLY A 37 31.08 -13.88 5.56
CA GLY A 37 31.19 -14.99 4.62
C GLY A 37 30.99 -14.54 3.17
N PHE A 38 29.97 -13.73 2.89
CA PHE A 38 29.78 -13.18 1.54
C PHE A 38 30.86 -12.17 1.16
N ALA A 39 31.20 -11.24 2.06
CA ALA A 39 32.20 -10.20 1.81
C ALA A 39 33.61 -10.77 1.55
N LEU A 40 33.91 -11.95 2.12
CA LEU A 40 35.19 -12.64 1.94
C LEU A 40 35.15 -13.74 0.87
N GLY A 41 34.00 -13.94 0.20
CA GLY A 41 33.83 -14.95 -0.85
C GLY A 41 33.89 -16.39 -0.33
N LEU A 42 33.33 -16.63 0.84
CA LEU A 42 33.16 -17.94 1.45
C LEU A 42 31.81 -18.60 1.09
N GLY A 43 30.92 -17.85 0.42
CA GLY A 43 29.67 -18.37 -0.14
C GLY A 43 29.87 -19.37 -1.31
N PRO A 44 28.79 -19.90 -1.90
CA PRO A 44 28.82 -20.93 -2.95
C PRO A 44 29.75 -20.58 -4.09
N ASP A 45 29.61 -19.36 -4.63
CA ASP A 45 30.33 -18.84 -5.79
C ASP A 45 31.83 -18.63 -5.54
N GLY A 46 32.30 -18.66 -4.29
CA GLY A 46 33.71 -18.47 -3.94
C GLY A 46 34.26 -17.05 -4.19
N HIS A 47 33.42 -16.13 -4.65
CA HIS A 47 33.78 -14.76 -5.01
C HIS A 47 33.30 -13.74 -3.96
N PRO A 48 34.16 -12.78 -3.56
CA PRO A 48 33.78 -11.70 -2.65
C PRO A 48 32.64 -10.83 -3.20
N VAL A 49 31.51 -10.81 -2.49
CA VAL A 49 30.36 -9.99 -2.85
C VAL A 49 30.64 -8.53 -2.47
N PRO A 50 30.49 -7.56 -3.41
CA PRO A 50 30.63 -6.14 -3.10
C PRO A 50 29.67 -5.68 -1.99
N ALA A 51 30.13 -4.78 -1.12
CA ALA A 51 29.38 -4.29 0.03
C ALA A 51 27.98 -3.72 -0.33
N GLU A 52 27.86 -3.10 -1.49
CA GLU A 52 26.61 -2.51 -2.01
C GLU A 52 25.57 -3.56 -2.42
N ARG A 53 26.01 -4.80 -2.66
CA ARG A 53 25.15 -5.93 -3.05
C ARG A 53 24.68 -6.75 -1.86
N ILE A 54 25.02 -6.34 -0.63
CA ILE A 54 24.57 -6.96 0.61
C ILE A 54 23.75 -5.93 1.38
N ALA A 55 22.47 -6.24 1.61
CA ALA A 55 21.59 -5.45 2.46
C ALA A 55 21.27 -6.22 3.75
N ALA A 56 21.38 -5.54 4.89
CA ALA A 56 21.00 -6.07 6.19
C ALA A 56 20.15 -5.03 6.92
N THR A 57 18.86 -5.32 7.08
CA THR A 57 17.92 -4.43 7.74
C THR A 57 17.62 -4.87 9.17
N THR A 58 17.36 -3.90 10.04
CA THR A 58 16.94 -4.15 11.43
C THR A 58 15.88 -3.16 11.89
N PHE A 59 15.33 -3.33 13.09
CA PHE A 59 14.28 -2.46 13.62
C PHE A 59 14.82 -1.09 14.04
N SER A 60 16.03 -1.03 14.60
CA SER A 60 16.57 0.22 15.18
C SER A 60 17.90 0.63 14.57
N ARG A 61 18.11 1.96 14.47
CA ARG A 61 19.40 2.52 14.04
C ARG A 61 20.55 2.12 14.96
N ALA A 62 20.26 1.94 16.26
CA ALA A 62 21.24 1.46 17.23
C ALA A 62 21.73 0.03 16.90
N ALA A 63 20.83 -0.88 16.54
CA ALA A 63 21.20 -2.24 16.15
C ALA A 63 21.96 -2.25 14.80
N ALA A 64 21.59 -1.38 13.85
CA ALA A 64 22.31 -1.25 12.59
C ALA A 64 23.76 -0.77 12.83
N ARG A 65 23.92 0.22 13.71
CA ARG A 65 25.23 0.71 14.15
C ARG A 65 26.04 -0.37 14.84
N GLU A 66 25.46 -1.15 15.75
CA GLU A 66 26.15 -2.26 16.41
C GLU A 66 26.69 -3.29 15.40
N ILE A 67 25.88 -3.66 14.39
CA ILE A 67 26.32 -4.58 13.33
C ILE A 67 27.50 -3.97 12.55
N ARG A 68 27.41 -2.69 12.18
CA ARG A 68 28.45 -1.99 11.43
C ARG A 68 29.77 -1.91 12.21
N GLU A 69 29.73 -1.49 13.47
CA GLU A 69 30.89 -1.41 14.36
C GLU A 69 31.56 -2.78 14.53
N ARG A 70 30.76 -3.84 14.67
CA ARG A 70 31.27 -5.21 14.79
C ARG A 70 31.93 -5.69 13.50
N LEU A 71 31.36 -5.37 12.34
CA LEU A 71 31.95 -5.70 11.04
C LEU A 71 33.25 -4.95 10.81
N GLU A 72 33.28 -3.65 11.11
CA GLU A 72 34.46 -2.80 10.99
C GLU A 72 35.63 -3.35 11.80
N LEU A 73 35.40 -3.65 13.09
CA LEU A 73 36.42 -4.19 13.96
C LEU A 73 36.96 -5.54 13.44
N ARG A 74 36.08 -6.46 13.04
CA ARG A 74 36.48 -7.79 12.54
C ARG A 74 37.23 -7.70 11.22
N LEU A 75 36.79 -6.84 10.30
CA LEU A 75 37.46 -6.61 9.02
C LEU A 75 38.81 -5.93 9.22
N ALA A 76 38.93 -4.97 10.14
CA ALA A 76 40.20 -4.31 10.47
C ALA A 76 41.24 -5.29 11.02
N VAL A 77 40.85 -6.21 11.89
CA VAL A 77 41.76 -7.27 12.36
C VAL A 77 42.19 -8.18 11.21
N LEU A 78 41.25 -8.64 10.37
CA LEU A 78 41.56 -9.50 9.22
C LEU A 78 42.42 -8.80 8.15
N ALA A 79 42.24 -7.49 7.99
CA ALA A 79 43.05 -6.63 7.12
C ALA A 79 44.48 -6.41 7.65
N GLY A 80 44.71 -6.67 8.94
CA GLY A 80 45.96 -6.34 9.64
C GLY A 80 46.09 -4.85 9.95
N GLU A 81 44.97 -4.13 10.04
CA GLU A 81 44.89 -2.70 10.37
C GLU A 81 44.56 -2.46 11.85
N ALA A 82 44.15 -3.50 12.57
CA ALA A 82 43.95 -3.51 14.01
C ALA A 82 44.70 -4.71 14.65
N PRO A 83 45.13 -4.60 15.92
CA PRO A 83 45.75 -5.71 16.63
C PRO A 83 44.80 -6.90 16.73
N ALA A 84 45.33 -8.11 16.51
CA ALA A 84 44.57 -9.34 16.68
C ALA A 84 44.34 -9.62 18.17
N GLU A 85 43.18 -9.23 18.67
CA GLU A 85 42.70 -9.69 19.98
C GLU A 85 42.07 -11.08 19.85
N SER A 86 42.27 -11.92 20.86
CA SER A 86 41.72 -13.28 20.91
C SER A 86 40.21 -13.27 20.69
N GLY A 87 39.76 -13.83 19.55
CA GLY A 87 38.34 -13.95 19.23
C GLY A 87 37.75 -12.82 18.39
N VAL A 88 38.53 -11.79 18.03
CA VAL A 88 38.09 -10.68 17.17
C VAL A 88 38.63 -10.92 15.75
N GLY A 89 37.86 -11.60 14.90
CA GLY A 89 38.30 -11.95 13.54
C GLY A 89 37.35 -12.92 12.84
N LEU A 90 37.90 -13.91 12.13
CA LEU A 90 37.11 -15.08 11.72
C LEU A 90 36.84 -15.94 12.95
N ASP A 91 35.61 -16.41 13.09
CA ASP A 91 35.34 -17.46 14.07
C ASP A 91 35.86 -18.82 13.57
N ALA A 92 35.75 -19.84 14.42
CA ALA A 92 36.22 -21.18 14.09
C ALA A 92 35.58 -21.74 12.82
N ALA A 93 34.28 -21.48 12.60
CA ALA A 93 33.55 -22.02 11.47
C ALA A 93 33.91 -21.31 10.15
N LEU A 94 34.04 -19.98 10.14
CA LEU A 94 34.50 -19.25 8.96
C LEU A 94 35.98 -19.54 8.65
N SER A 95 36.81 -19.78 9.67
CA SER A 95 38.21 -20.20 9.50
C SER A 95 38.30 -21.58 8.85
N GLU A 96 37.50 -22.54 9.32
CA GLU A 96 37.40 -23.87 8.71
C GLU A 96 36.92 -23.80 7.26
N LEU A 97 35.91 -22.95 6.99
CA LEU A 97 35.39 -22.77 5.64
C LEU A 97 36.42 -22.13 4.70
N ALA A 98 37.15 -21.12 5.16
CA ALA A 98 38.24 -20.51 4.40
C ALA A 98 39.34 -21.54 4.05
N ALA A 99 39.70 -22.40 5.01
CA ALA A 99 40.66 -23.48 4.79
C ALA A 99 40.15 -24.51 3.77
N ARG A 100 38.88 -24.94 3.88
CA ARG A 100 38.24 -25.86 2.92
C ARG A 100 38.20 -25.28 1.50
N ARG A 101 38.10 -23.95 1.36
CA ARG A 101 38.13 -23.24 0.08
C ARG A 101 39.55 -22.95 -0.43
N GLY A 102 40.58 -23.33 0.31
CA GLY A 102 41.99 -23.13 -0.08
C GLY A 102 42.44 -21.66 -0.08
N LEU A 103 41.77 -20.80 0.70
CA LEU A 103 42.13 -19.38 0.80
C LEU A 103 43.38 -19.23 1.65
N SER A 104 44.45 -18.70 1.05
CA SER A 104 45.65 -18.32 1.81
C SER A 104 45.36 -17.13 2.74
N GLU A 105 46.13 -16.98 3.81
CA GLU A 105 46.02 -15.82 4.71
C GLU A 105 46.24 -14.49 3.97
N ARG A 106 47.12 -14.47 2.96
CA ARG A 106 47.37 -13.30 2.12
C ARG A 106 46.13 -12.91 1.31
N GLU A 107 45.48 -13.91 0.71
CA GLU A 107 44.26 -13.70 -0.07
C GLU A 107 43.13 -13.21 0.82
N LEU A 108 42.93 -13.85 1.98
CA LEU A 108 41.95 -13.45 2.97
C LEU A 108 42.15 -12.00 3.45
N ARG A 109 43.40 -11.62 3.76
CA ARG A 109 43.76 -10.24 4.15
C ARG A 109 43.45 -9.24 3.04
N THR A 110 43.71 -9.61 1.78
CA THR A 110 43.42 -8.76 0.61
C THR A 110 41.91 -8.54 0.46
N ARG A 111 41.11 -9.60 0.61
CA ARG A 111 39.65 -9.53 0.58
C ARG A 111 39.09 -8.71 1.75
N ALA A 112 39.66 -8.87 2.95
CA ALA A 112 39.27 -8.10 4.13
C ALA A 112 39.54 -6.60 3.96
N LYS A 113 40.72 -6.21 3.45
CA LYS A 113 41.04 -4.81 3.12
C LYS A 113 40.05 -4.19 2.15
N ARG A 114 39.70 -4.93 1.09
CA ARG A 114 38.67 -4.52 0.15
C ARG A 114 37.34 -4.31 0.88
N ALA A 115 36.85 -5.33 1.58
CA ALA A 115 35.56 -5.26 2.28
C ALA A 115 35.50 -4.13 3.32
N LEU A 116 36.59 -3.86 4.04
CA LEU A 116 36.71 -2.75 4.98
C LEU A 116 36.56 -1.40 4.28
N ALA A 117 37.27 -1.19 3.17
CA ALA A 117 37.18 0.03 2.37
C ALA A 117 35.79 0.24 1.75
N GLU A 118 35.06 -0.83 1.46
CA GLU A 118 33.70 -0.79 0.93
C GLU A 118 32.62 -0.65 2.01
N LEU A 119 32.95 -0.88 3.29
CA LEU A 119 31.99 -0.91 4.41
C LEU A 119 31.10 0.35 4.54
N PRO A 120 31.59 1.58 4.28
CA PRO A 120 30.74 2.76 4.29
C PRO A 120 29.59 2.73 3.27
N ARG A 121 29.73 1.95 2.18
CA ARG A 121 28.73 1.83 1.09
C ARG A 121 27.67 0.75 1.34
N THR A 122 27.76 0.06 2.47
CA THR A 122 26.82 -1.01 2.85
C THR A 122 25.40 -0.54 3.11
N ALA A 123 24.44 -1.37 2.71
CA ALA A 123 23.04 -1.23 3.06
C ALA A 123 22.72 -1.85 4.45
N ILE A 124 23.45 -1.41 5.49
CA ILE A 124 23.18 -1.78 6.89
C ILE A 124 22.48 -0.61 7.56
N ASP A 125 21.15 -0.69 7.70
CA ASP A 125 20.28 0.35 8.26
C ASP A 125 18.95 -0.26 8.75
N THR A 126 17.98 0.56 9.10
CA THR A 126 16.58 0.14 9.22
C THR A 126 15.94 -0.07 7.85
N LEU A 127 14.79 -0.75 7.82
CA LEU A 127 14.00 -0.90 6.58
C LEU A 127 13.67 0.48 5.97
N HIS A 128 13.25 1.44 6.79
CA HIS A 128 12.99 2.83 6.38
C HIS A 128 14.23 3.52 5.81
N GLY A 129 15.40 3.32 6.43
CA GLY A 129 16.66 3.90 5.93
C GLY A 129 17.04 3.34 4.56
N LEU A 130 16.86 2.03 4.36
CA LEU A 130 17.06 1.38 3.07
C LEU A 130 16.09 1.90 2.01
N ALA A 131 14.79 1.98 2.34
CA ALA A 131 13.76 2.52 1.43
C ALA A 131 14.09 3.96 1.01
N ALA A 132 14.42 4.83 1.97
CA ALA A 132 14.80 6.21 1.69
C ALA A 132 16.03 6.30 0.78
N ARG A 133 17.04 5.43 0.97
CA ARG A 133 18.21 5.37 0.09
C ARG A 133 17.83 4.97 -1.34
N LEU A 134 16.96 3.97 -1.49
CA LEU A 134 16.49 3.52 -2.81
C LEU A 134 15.71 4.63 -3.52
N LEU A 135 14.76 5.26 -2.82
CA LEU A 135 13.98 6.38 -3.35
C LEU A 135 14.88 7.53 -3.81
N ARG A 136 15.89 7.92 -3.01
CA ARG A 136 16.85 8.97 -3.41
C ARG A 136 17.68 8.58 -4.63
N THR A 137 18.10 7.31 -4.71
CA THR A 137 18.91 6.81 -5.82
C THR A 137 18.13 6.86 -7.15
N HIS A 138 16.82 6.64 -7.08
CA HIS A 138 15.93 6.60 -8.25
C HIS A 138 14.96 7.79 -8.32
N ALA A 139 15.23 8.88 -7.60
CA ALA A 139 14.29 9.97 -7.39
C ALA A 139 13.74 10.55 -8.71
N LEU A 140 14.63 10.82 -9.68
CA LEU A 140 14.24 11.36 -10.99
C LEU A 140 13.34 10.43 -11.79
N ALA A 141 13.53 9.11 -11.68
CA ALA A 141 12.69 8.14 -12.37
C ALA A 141 11.31 7.97 -11.72
N LEU A 142 11.19 8.37 -10.44
CA LEU A 142 9.97 8.32 -9.64
C LEU A 142 9.27 9.69 -9.56
N ASP A 143 9.74 10.69 -10.30
CA ASP A 143 9.27 12.09 -10.22
C ASP A 143 9.33 12.67 -8.79
N LEU A 144 10.33 12.23 -8.01
CA LEU A 144 10.59 12.73 -6.66
C LEU A 144 11.73 13.77 -6.68
N PRO A 145 11.63 14.83 -5.85
CA PRO A 145 12.76 15.74 -5.63
C PRO A 145 13.96 14.98 -5.03
N PRO A 146 15.17 15.04 -5.61
CA PRO A 146 16.33 14.33 -5.06
C PRO A 146 16.68 14.70 -3.62
N GLY A 147 16.34 15.92 -3.21
CA GLY A 147 16.54 16.46 -1.86
C GLY A 147 15.34 16.30 -0.92
N PHE A 148 14.41 15.37 -1.20
CA PHE A 148 13.23 15.22 -0.35
C PHE A 148 13.61 14.91 1.10
N THR A 149 12.82 15.48 2.01
CA THR A 149 12.86 15.20 3.45
C THR A 149 11.65 14.38 3.83
N ILE A 150 11.83 13.48 4.79
CA ILE A 150 10.70 12.75 5.38
C ILE A 150 10.03 13.72 6.35
N LEU A 151 8.72 13.91 6.22
CA LEU A 151 7.96 14.74 7.15
C LEU A 151 7.90 14.07 8.52
N GLU A 152 8.02 14.88 9.56
CA GLU A 152 7.73 14.45 10.92
C GLU A 152 6.22 14.23 11.07
N GLU A 153 5.83 13.30 11.95
CA GLU A 153 4.44 12.89 12.13
C GLU A 153 3.49 14.07 12.41
N GLN A 154 3.94 15.01 13.25
CA GLN A 154 3.16 16.20 13.57
C GLN A 154 2.96 17.13 12.36
N ALA A 155 4.00 17.32 11.54
CA ALA A 155 3.90 18.16 10.35
C ALA A 155 3.01 17.51 9.29
N ALA A 156 3.15 16.19 9.10
CA ALA A 156 2.28 15.43 8.20
C ALA A 156 0.81 15.53 8.63
N PHE A 157 0.54 15.45 9.94
CA PHE A 157 -0.80 15.63 10.50
C PHE A 157 -1.35 17.03 10.19
N GLU A 158 -0.58 18.08 10.45
CA GLU A 158 -0.98 19.48 10.19
C GLU A 158 -1.26 19.73 8.70
N ASP A 159 -0.43 19.18 7.80
CA ASP A 159 -0.61 19.28 6.36
C ASP A 159 -1.90 18.58 5.89
N VAL A 160 -2.20 17.39 6.43
CA VAL A 160 -3.46 16.69 6.14
C VAL A 160 -4.65 17.50 6.63
N GLU A 161 -4.60 18.01 7.86
CA GLU A 161 -5.67 18.80 8.45
C GLU A 161 -5.96 20.08 7.65
N ALA A 162 -4.92 20.79 7.22
CA ALA A 162 -5.03 21.98 6.36
C ALA A 162 -5.59 21.62 4.97
N THR A 163 -5.12 20.53 4.38
CA THR A 163 -5.59 20.06 3.07
C THR A 163 -7.08 19.69 3.11
N LEU A 164 -7.54 19.04 4.18
CA LEU A 164 -8.96 18.69 4.35
C LEU A 164 -9.84 19.95 4.43
N ASP A 165 -9.40 20.97 5.17
CA ASP A 165 -10.12 22.23 5.28
C ASP A 165 -10.21 22.96 3.93
N ASP A 166 -9.09 23.04 3.20
CA ASP A 166 -9.02 23.62 1.86
C ASP A 166 -9.90 22.88 0.84
N VAL A 167 -9.94 21.56 0.90
CA VAL A 167 -10.76 20.74 -0.01
C VAL A 167 -12.24 20.92 0.28
N LEU A 168 -12.65 20.89 1.56
CA LEU A 168 -14.05 21.09 1.95
C LEU A 168 -14.53 22.50 1.62
N THR A 169 -13.71 23.51 1.89
CA THR A 169 -14.01 24.92 1.56
C THR A 169 -14.22 25.09 0.06
N ARG A 170 -13.29 24.61 -0.76
CA ARG A 170 -13.42 24.65 -2.23
C ARG A 170 -14.62 23.87 -2.74
N ALA A 171 -15.00 22.77 -2.08
CA ALA A 171 -16.16 21.99 -2.46
C ALA A 171 -17.47 22.76 -2.22
N ILE A 172 -17.58 23.47 -1.10
CA ILE A 172 -18.73 24.32 -0.77
C ILE A 172 -18.80 25.53 -1.72
N GLU A 173 -17.68 26.23 -1.93
CA GLU A 173 -17.62 27.41 -2.79
C GLU A 173 -17.91 27.10 -4.27
N ALA A 174 -17.55 25.89 -4.74
CA ALA A 174 -17.83 25.46 -6.11
C ALA A 174 -19.33 25.34 -6.42
N GLY A 175 -20.18 25.20 -5.41
CA GLY A 175 -21.61 25.02 -5.56
C GLY A 175 -22.02 23.66 -6.17
N GLY A 176 -23.32 23.50 -6.43
CA GLY A 176 -23.85 22.40 -7.23
C GLY A 176 -23.72 21.03 -6.55
N GLU A 177 -23.19 20.03 -7.27
CA GLU A 177 -23.04 18.65 -6.75
C GLU A 177 -21.96 18.56 -5.67
N ARG A 178 -20.87 19.32 -5.79
CA ARG A 178 -19.75 19.29 -4.83
C ARG A 178 -20.14 19.88 -3.48
N GLU A 179 -20.86 21.00 -3.50
CA GLU A 179 -21.40 21.61 -2.28
C GLU A 179 -22.36 20.65 -1.57
N ARG A 180 -23.30 20.05 -2.33
CA ARG A 180 -24.25 19.07 -1.77
C ARG A 180 -23.54 17.86 -1.17
N ALA A 181 -22.52 17.32 -1.84
CA ALA A 181 -21.75 16.19 -1.32
C ALA A 181 -20.97 16.56 -0.04
N ALA A 182 -20.34 17.74 0.01
CA ALA A 182 -19.63 18.21 1.19
C ALA A 182 -20.58 18.43 2.38
N LEU A 183 -21.73 19.07 2.15
CA LEU A 183 -22.75 19.28 3.18
C LEU A 183 -23.35 17.95 3.67
N ALA A 184 -23.61 17.00 2.77
CA ALA A 184 -24.09 15.67 3.13
C ALA A 184 -23.07 14.88 3.97
N LEU A 185 -21.78 14.99 3.65
CA LEU A 185 -20.71 14.40 4.45
C LEU A 185 -20.66 15.00 5.87
N ILE A 186 -20.74 16.33 5.97
CA ILE A 186 -20.76 17.04 7.26
C ILE A 186 -21.97 16.65 8.09
N ASP A 187 -23.15 16.56 7.48
CA ASP A 187 -24.38 16.16 8.15
C ASP A 187 -24.32 14.70 8.64
N ALA A 188 -23.88 13.79 7.77
CA ALA A 188 -23.73 12.37 8.10
C ALA A 188 -22.71 12.11 9.21
N ALA A 189 -21.66 12.93 9.29
CA ALA A 189 -20.68 12.88 10.37
C ALA A 189 -21.11 13.64 11.63
N HIS A 190 -22.26 14.32 11.61
CA HIS A 190 -22.75 15.18 12.70
C HIS A 190 -21.81 16.35 13.04
N GLY A 191 -21.21 16.96 12.02
CA GLY A 191 -20.39 18.17 12.15
C GLY A 191 -19.06 18.11 11.40
N LEU A 192 -18.46 19.29 11.19
CA LEU A 192 -17.25 19.47 10.41
C LEU A 192 -16.06 18.70 10.99
N GLU A 193 -15.83 18.79 12.30
CA GLU A 193 -14.70 18.13 12.96
C GLU A 193 -14.79 16.60 12.87
N ASN A 194 -15.99 16.05 13.02
CA ASN A 194 -16.21 14.61 12.86
C ASN A 194 -16.03 14.17 11.40
N ALA A 195 -16.46 14.99 10.44
CA ALA A 195 -16.24 14.71 9.02
C ALA A 195 -14.73 14.67 8.70
N ARG A 196 -13.96 15.65 9.19
CA ARG A 196 -12.50 15.70 9.02
C ARG A 196 -11.82 14.48 9.66
N ALA A 197 -12.18 14.15 10.91
CA ALA A 197 -11.67 12.98 11.60
C ALA A 197 -12.00 11.67 10.85
N GLY A 198 -13.22 11.54 10.34
CA GLY A 198 -13.66 10.38 9.57
C GLY A 198 -12.89 10.22 8.25
N VAL A 199 -12.72 11.30 7.48
CA VAL A 199 -11.93 11.27 6.25
C VAL A 199 -10.47 10.94 6.55
N ARG A 200 -9.87 11.54 7.58
CA ARG A 200 -8.49 11.23 7.99
C ARG A 200 -8.32 9.75 8.35
N SER A 201 -9.25 9.18 9.12
CA SER A 201 -9.23 7.75 9.45
C SER A 201 -9.37 6.86 8.21
N LEU A 202 -10.19 7.25 7.24
CA LEU A 202 -10.32 6.53 5.98
C LEU A 202 -9.04 6.59 5.14
N LEU A 203 -8.40 7.76 5.05
CA LEU A 203 -7.12 7.93 4.35
C LEU A 203 -6.02 7.10 5.00
N ALA A 204 -5.97 7.04 6.34
CA ALA A 204 -5.02 6.19 7.05
C ALA A 204 -5.24 4.70 6.76
N LEU A 205 -6.50 4.25 6.70
CA LEU A 205 -6.81 2.85 6.37
C LEU A 205 -6.41 2.49 4.93
N LEU A 206 -6.62 3.42 3.98
CA LEU A 206 -6.19 3.23 2.60
C LEU A 206 -4.67 3.13 2.49
N ASP A 207 -3.93 3.97 3.21
CA ASP A 207 -2.47 3.95 3.25
C ASP A 207 -1.94 2.63 3.84
N GLU A 208 -2.56 2.12 4.92
CA GLU A 208 -2.22 0.81 5.51
C GLU A 208 -2.37 -0.36 4.53
N GLU A 209 -3.36 -0.29 3.63
CA GLU A 209 -3.61 -1.29 2.59
C GLU A 209 -2.83 -1.00 1.28
N GLY A 210 -2.11 0.12 1.20
CA GLY A 210 -1.41 0.56 -0.01
C GLY A 210 -2.35 0.89 -1.17
N LEU A 211 -3.53 1.42 -0.85
CA LEU A 211 -4.57 1.81 -1.80
C LEU A 211 -4.65 3.34 -1.94
N ASP A 212 -4.91 3.81 -3.16
CA ASP A 212 -5.14 5.23 -3.43
C ASP A 212 -6.61 5.61 -3.21
N ALA A 213 -6.88 6.90 -2.96
CA ALA A 213 -8.24 7.39 -2.74
C ALA A 213 -9.17 7.23 -3.95
N ASP A 214 -8.63 7.09 -5.15
CA ASP A 214 -9.39 6.80 -6.37
C ASP A 214 -9.93 5.36 -6.43
N THR A 215 -9.38 4.46 -5.62
CA THR A 215 -9.89 3.08 -5.44
C THR A 215 -11.21 3.04 -4.69
N LEU A 216 -11.55 4.12 -3.96
CA LEU A 216 -12.85 4.29 -3.33
C LEU A 216 -13.93 4.38 -4.41
N SER A 217 -14.53 3.24 -4.74
CA SER A 217 -15.73 3.22 -5.55
C SER A 217 -16.91 3.68 -4.71
N PRO A 218 -17.84 4.49 -5.26
CA PRO A 218 -19.14 4.67 -4.62
C PRO A 218 -19.73 3.27 -4.37
N PRO A 219 -20.44 3.05 -3.24
CA PRO A 219 -21.04 1.77 -2.94
C PRO A 219 -21.80 1.25 -4.18
N GLU A 220 -21.69 -0.05 -4.50
CA GLU A 220 -22.33 -0.63 -5.70
C GLU A 220 -23.79 -0.15 -5.85
N HIS A 221 -24.51 -0.05 -4.73
CA HIS A 221 -25.88 0.45 -4.67
C HIS A 221 -26.09 1.89 -5.16
N THR A 222 -25.12 2.80 -5.01
CA THR A 222 -25.23 4.18 -5.50
C THR A 222 -24.99 4.25 -7.00
N ARG A 223 -24.04 3.46 -7.52
CA ARG A 223 -23.82 3.28 -8.97
C ARG A 223 -25.04 2.62 -9.63
N ASP A 224 -25.58 1.59 -8.99
CA ASP A 224 -26.79 0.90 -9.43
C ASP A 224 -28.00 1.83 -9.41
N ALA A 225 -28.21 2.59 -8.32
CA ALA A 225 -29.29 3.55 -8.22
C ALA A 225 -29.23 4.62 -9.32
N ARG A 226 -28.04 5.14 -9.64
CA ARG A 226 -27.85 6.10 -10.73
C ARG A 226 -28.18 5.47 -12.09
N THR A 227 -27.68 4.26 -12.33
CA THR A 227 -27.94 3.51 -13.57
C THR A 227 -29.44 3.22 -13.75
N ILE A 228 -30.11 2.81 -12.67
CA ILE A 228 -31.56 2.57 -12.63
C ILE A 228 -32.32 3.88 -12.88
N ALA A 229 -31.95 4.97 -12.22
CA ALA A 229 -32.60 6.27 -12.41
C ALA A 229 -32.46 6.79 -13.86
N GLU A 230 -31.28 6.64 -14.47
CA GLU A 230 -31.06 6.97 -15.89
C GLU A 230 -31.93 6.12 -16.81
N THR A 231 -32.02 4.81 -16.56
CA THR A 231 -32.86 3.88 -17.32
C THR A 231 -34.35 4.21 -17.18
N LEU A 232 -34.81 4.49 -15.96
CA LEU A 232 -36.20 4.89 -15.67
C LEU A 232 -36.54 6.22 -16.35
N ARG A 233 -35.62 7.20 -16.28
CA ARG A 233 -35.79 8.50 -16.96
C ARG A 233 -35.88 8.31 -18.48
N GLY A 234 -34.98 7.54 -19.08
CA GLY A 234 -35.01 7.25 -20.52
C GLY A 234 -36.31 6.57 -20.95
N THR A 235 -36.78 5.60 -20.17
CA THR A 235 -38.05 4.88 -20.43
C THR A 235 -39.26 5.83 -20.31
N ALA A 236 -39.31 6.64 -19.27
CA ALA A 236 -40.40 7.60 -19.06
C ALA A 236 -40.42 8.68 -20.15
N LEU A 237 -39.26 9.17 -20.60
CA LEU A 237 -39.17 10.08 -21.75
C LEU A 237 -39.72 9.43 -23.02
N ALA A 238 -39.33 8.18 -23.33
CA ALA A 238 -39.84 7.47 -24.50
C ALA A 238 -41.37 7.29 -24.45
N ILE A 239 -41.93 6.94 -23.29
CA ILE A 239 -43.39 6.83 -23.08
C ILE A 239 -44.08 8.18 -23.29
N ARG A 240 -43.52 9.26 -22.73
CA ARG A 240 -44.05 10.61 -22.89
C ARG A 240 -44.05 11.04 -24.35
N ASP A 241 -43.00 10.71 -25.09
CA ASP A 241 -42.82 11.13 -26.49
C ASP A 241 -43.76 10.38 -27.46
N HIS A 242 -44.38 9.27 -27.03
CA HIS A 242 -45.51 8.65 -27.75
C HIS A 242 -46.83 9.45 -27.66
N GLY A 243 -46.87 10.52 -26.87
CA GLY A 243 -47.99 11.46 -26.79
C GLY A 243 -48.97 11.17 -25.64
N ALA A 244 -49.82 12.16 -25.36
CA ALA A 244 -50.71 12.19 -24.20
C ALA A 244 -51.76 11.06 -24.15
N GLU A 245 -52.06 10.44 -25.30
CA GLU A 245 -52.99 9.31 -25.40
C GLU A 245 -52.37 7.97 -24.97
N HIS A 246 -51.05 7.91 -24.79
CA HIS A 246 -50.38 6.69 -24.36
C HIS A 246 -50.83 6.30 -22.94
N PRO A 247 -51.25 5.04 -22.67
CA PRO A 247 -51.78 4.63 -21.37
C PRO A 247 -50.86 4.89 -20.18
N GLY A 248 -49.55 4.85 -20.41
CA GLY A 248 -48.52 5.13 -19.41
C GLY A 248 -48.10 6.61 -19.30
N TYR A 249 -48.68 7.54 -20.07
CA TYR A 249 -48.23 8.93 -20.16
C TYR A 249 -48.21 9.65 -18.81
N ALA A 250 -49.30 9.54 -18.03
CA ALA A 250 -49.39 10.15 -16.70
C ALA A 250 -48.35 9.56 -15.73
N GLY A 251 -48.19 8.24 -15.73
CA GLY A 251 -47.18 7.56 -14.90
C GLY A 251 -45.75 7.96 -15.26
N ALA A 252 -45.46 8.14 -16.55
CA ALA A 252 -44.18 8.63 -17.02
C ALA A 252 -43.87 10.06 -16.54
N LEU A 253 -44.84 10.97 -16.55
CA LEU A 253 -44.66 12.32 -16.00
C LEU A 253 -44.39 12.30 -14.50
N ASP A 254 -45.03 11.40 -13.75
CA ASP A 254 -44.78 11.24 -12.32
C ASP A 254 -43.41 10.66 -12.00
N VAL A 255 -42.93 9.68 -12.78
CA VAL A 255 -41.54 9.18 -12.68
C VAL A 255 -40.54 10.31 -12.95
N LEU A 256 -40.75 11.09 -14.02
CA LEU A 256 -39.86 12.21 -14.35
C LEU A 256 -39.88 13.29 -13.27
N GLY A 257 -41.06 13.62 -12.74
CA GLY A 257 -41.21 14.59 -11.66
C GLY A 257 -40.61 14.11 -10.33
N ALA A 258 -40.71 12.82 -10.03
CA ALA A 258 -40.10 12.22 -8.85
C ALA A 258 -38.57 12.18 -8.94
N LEU A 259 -38.02 11.86 -10.12
CA LEU A 259 -36.58 11.86 -10.39
C LEU A 259 -35.99 13.27 -10.60
N ALA A 260 -36.81 14.32 -10.56
CA ALA A 260 -36.36 15.71 -10.64
C ALA A 260 -36.13 16.34 -9.25
N THR A 261 -36.51 15.66 -8.17
CA THR A 261 -36.24 16.10 -6.79
C THR A 261 -34.99 15.42 -6.22
N GLU A 262 -34.33 16.06 -5.27
CA GLU A 262 -33.21 15.49 -4.52
C GLU A 262 -33.46 15.60 -3.00
N PRO A 263 -33.60 14.47 -2.28
CA PRO A 263 -33.67 13.10 -2.82
C PRO A 263 -34.91 12.89 -3.70
N PRO A 264 -34.90 11.87 -4.59
CA PRO A 264 -36.07 11.53 -5.39
C PRO A 264 -37.28 11.23 -4.51
N ASN A 265 -38.45 11.73 -4.89
CA ASN A 265 -39.67 11.48 -4.13
C ASN A 265 -40.09 10.01 -4.30
N ALA A 266 -39.81 9.18 -3.29
CA ALA A 266 -40.04 7.74 -3.33
C ALA A 266 -41.50 7.36 -3.57
N GLU A 267 -42.44 8.00 -2.86
CA GLU A 267 -43.88 7.73 -3.00
C GLU A 267 -44.39 8.05 -4.41
N ARG A 268 -43.95 9.18 -4.96
CA ARG A 268 -44.31 9.60 -6.31
C ARG A 268 -43.66 8.72 -7.37
N LEU A 269 -42.42 8.28 -7.14
CA LEU A 269 -41.73 7.35 -8.02
C LEU A 269 -42.47 6.02 -8.09
N GLU A 270 -42.88 5.46 -6.94
CA GLU A 270 -43.67 4.22 -6.87
C GLU A 270 -45.00 4.36 -7.61
N ALA A 271 -45.77 5.42 -7.32
CA ALA A 271 -47.04 5.68 -7.99
C ALA A 271 -46.90 5.79 -9.52
N GLY A 272 -45.86 6.50 -9.97
CA GLY A 272 -45.55 6.64 -11.39
C GLY A 272 -45.22 5.31 -12.07
N LEU A 273 -44.38 4.48 -11.43
CA LEU A 273 -44.01 3.15 -11.94
C LEU A 273 -45.22 2.22 -12.03
N LEU A 274 -46.09 2.20 -11.02
CA LEU A 274 -47.34 1.44 -11.04
C LEU A 274 -48.30 1.95 -12.13
N GLY A 275 -48.32 3.25 -12.39
CA GLY A 275 -49.08 3.87 -13.47
C GLY A 275 -48.62 3.42 -14.86
N ILE A 276 -47.32 3.20 -15.04
CA ILE A 276 -46.74 2.65 -16.29
C ILE A 276 -47.02 1.15 -16.42
N TYR A 277 -46.93 0.40 -15.32
CA TYR A 277 -46.96 -1.07 -15.33
C TYR A 277 -48.37 -1.69 -15.31
N LYS A 278 -49.47 -0.91 -15.28
CA LYS A 278 -50.83 -1.45 -15.17
C LYS A 278 -51.05 -2.64 -16.13
N PRO A 279 -51.30 -3.86 -15.61
CA PRO A 279 -51.45 -5.04 -16.45
C PRO A 279 -52.65 -4.85 -17.38
N ARG A 280 -52.47 -5.17 -18.67
CA ARG A 280 -53.54 -5.13 -19.68
C ARG A 280 -54.81 -5.74 -19.10
N GLN A 281 -55.85 -4.92 -18.90
CA GLN A 281 -57.18 -5.42 -18.58
C GLN A 281 -57.62 -6.34 -19.73
N LYS A 282 -58.08 -7.54 -19.37
CA LYS A 282 -58.68 -8.49 -20.31
C LYS A 282 -59.76 -7.74 -21.09
N PRO A 283 -59.78 -7.76 -22.43
CA PRO A 283 -60.83 -7.08 -23.18
C PRO A 283 -62.19 -7.67 -22.80
N ASP A 284 -63.17 -6.81 -22.57
CA ASP A 284 -64.53 -7.23 -22.25
C ASP A 284 -65.09 -8.11 -23.37
N LYS A 285 -65.72 -9.23 -23.00
CA LYS A 285 -66.43 -10.09 -23.95
C LYS A 285 -67.57 -9.29 -24.56
N LEU A 286 -67.48 -8.98 -25.84
CA LEU A 286 -68.60 -8.47 -26.64
C LEU A 286 -69.78 -9.46 -26.56
N PRO A 287 -71.03 -8.99 -26.34
CA PRO A 287 -72.19 -9.86 -26.31
C PRO A 287 -72.39 -10.50 -27.68
N CYS A 288 -72.55 -11.82 -27.69
CA CYS A 288 -72.86 -12.59 -28.90
C CYS A 288 -74.20 -12.09 -29.46
N ALA A 289 -74.19 -11.51 -30.66
CA ALA A 289 -75.40 -11.12 -31.36
C ALA A 289 -76.28 -12.37 -31.59
N ALA A 290 -77.58 -12.25 -31.29
CA ALA A 290 -78.56 -13.27 -31.61
C ALA A 290 -78.54 -13.55 -33.12
N ALA A 291 -78.39 -14.83 -33.49
CA ALA A 291 -78.55 -15.27 -34.87
C ALA A 291 -80.04 -15.15 -35.26
N PRO A 292 -80.38 -14.67 -36.48
CA PRO A 292 -81.76 -14.59 -36.92
C PRO A 292 -82.27 -15.97 -37.39
N GLU A 293 -83.51 -16.24 -36.95
CA GLU A 293 -84.48 -17.33 -37.22
C GLU A 293 -84.13 -18.76 -36.78
#